data_AF-A0A257XHD0-F1
#
_entry.id   AF-A0A257XHD0-F1
#
_cell.length_a   1.000
_cell.length_b   1.000
_cell.length_c   1.000
_cell.angle_alpha   90.00
_cell.angle_beta   90.00
_cell.angle_gamma   90.00
#
_symmetry.space_group_name_H-M   'P 1'
#
loop_
_entity.id
_entity.type
_entity.pdbx_description
1 polymer ?
#
loop_
_entity_poly.entity_id
_entity_poly.type
_entity_poly.pdbx_seq_one_letter_code
_entity_poly.pdbx_strand_id
1 'polypeptide(L)'
;MKRYATRSQAGDAAAVAHAQADGSPVAQLKHLLDVPAEACFLGFALAHTGTGDYLCLAPDRPHGSLCRWSAAPDKAVFFRNWSAALQAAAARPEADIVLIFDIGDALLVFPAR
;
A
#
# COMPACT_ATOMS: atom_id res chain seq x y z
N MET A 1 -6.77 -7.74 7.33
CA MET A 1 -7.01 -6.69 6.32
C MET A 1 -7.50 -5.44 7.03
N LYS A 2 -6.94 -4.26 6.72
CA LYS A 2 -7.50 -2.95 7.14
C LYS A 2 -7.99 -2.22 5.90
N ARG A 3 -9.15 -1.54 5.98
CA ARG A 3 -9.73 -0.73 4.89
C ARG A 3 -9.70 0.74 5.29
N TYR A 4 -9.20 1.60 4.40
CA TYR A 4 -9.07 3.04 4.62
C TYR A 4 -9.82 3.78 3.53
N ALA A 5 -10.77 4.65 3.86
CA ALA A 5 -11.46 5.45 2.85
C ALA A 5 -10.49 6.42 2.16
N THR A 6 -10.55 6.52 0.83
CA THR A 6 -9.89 7.59 0.08
C THR A 6 -10.79 8.83 0.15
N ARG A 7 -10.21 10.03 0.38
CA ARG A 7 -11.00 11.26 0.46
C ARG A 7 -11.64 11.53 -0.91
N SER A 8 -12.96 11.47 -0.97
CA SER A 8 -13.74 11.51 -2.21
C SER A 8 -13.44 12.74 -3.07
N GLN A 9 -13.03 12.51 -4.32
CA GLN A 9 -13.32 13.42 -5.42
C GLN A 9 -14.37 12.71 -6.28
N ALA A 10 -15.55 13.32 -6.37
CA ALA A 10 -16.71 12.79 -7.10
C ALA A 10 -16.43 12.66 -8.60
N GLY A 11 -16.89 11.55 -9.20
CA GLY A 11 -16.89 11.34 -10.65
C GLY A 11 -17.24 9.92 -11.04
N ASP A 12 -18.49 9.74 -11.48
CA ASP A 12 -19.06 8.57 -12.14
C ASP A 12 -18.14 7.88 -13.16
N ALA A 13 -18.14 6.54 -13.16
CA ALA A 13 -18.57 5.73 -14.32
C ALA A 13 -18.27 4.24 -14.05
N ALA A 14 -19.33 3.45 -13.93
CA ALA A 14 -19.27 2.00 -13.95
C ALA A 14 -18.76 1.50 -15.31
N ALA A 15 -17.66 0.74 -15.29
CA ALA A 15 -17.27 -0.13 -16.39
C ALA A 15 -16.93 -1.50 -15.81
N VAL A 16 -17.87 -2.43 -15.94
CA VAL A 16 -17.73 -3.81 -15.51
C VAL A 16 -16.82 -4.52 -16.53
N ALA A 17 -15.51 -4.44 -16.33
CA ALA A 17 -14.56 -5.25 -17.08
C ALA A 17 -14.45 -6.61 -16.38
N HIS A 18 -14.91 -7.67 -17.05
CA HIS A 18 -14.62 -9.05 -16.66
C HIS A 18 -13.10 -9.26 -16.66
N ALA A 19 -12.51 -9.25 -15.46
CA ALA A 19 -11.09 -9.51 -15.29
C ALA A 19 -10.81 -11.00 -15.52
N GLN A 20 -10.30 -11.34 -16.70
CA GLN A 20 -9.60 -12.60 -16.91
C GLN A 20 -8.43 -12.68 -15.93
N ALA A 21 -8.30 -13.80 -15.21
CA ALA A 21 -7.18 -14.04 -14.32
C ALA A 21 -5.91 -14.17 -15.16
N ASP A 22 -5.17 -13.07 -15.33
CA ASP A 22 -4.08 -12.94 -16.31
C ASP A 22 -2.80 -13.71 -15.93
N GLY A 23 -2.89 -14.72 -15.05
CA GLY A 23 -1.76 -15.54 -14.58
C GLY A 23 -0.65 -14.79 -13.85
N SER A 24 -0.73 -13.45 -13.75
CA SER A 24 0.32 -12.61 -13.18
C SER A 24 0.47 -12.85 -11.67
N PRO A 25 1.67 -12.67 -11.09
CA PRO A 25 1.88 -12.78 -9.65
C PRO A 25 0.94 -11.87 -8.84
N VAL A 26 0.58 -10.70 -9.37
CA VAL A 26 -0.37 -9.79 -8.71
C VAL A 26 -1.80 -10.34 -8.77
N ALA A 27 -2.22 -10.98 -9.86
CA ALA A 27 -3.53 -11.63 -9.93
C ALA A 27 -3.63 -12.80 -8.93
N GLN A 28 -2.56 -13.58 -8.77
CA GLN A 28 -2.47 -14.63 -7.76
C GLN A 28 -2.55 -14.05 -6.34
N LEU A 29 -1.81 -12.97 -6.05
CA LEU A 29 -1.88 -12.30 -4.75
C LEU A 29 -3.29 -11.77 -4.45
N LYS A 30 -3.97 -11.17 -5.44
CA LYS A 30 -5.35 -10.70 -5.27
C LYS A 30 -6.28 -11.86 -4.91
N HIS A 31 -6.15 -12.99 -5.60
CA HIS A 31 -6.95 -14.18 -5.32
C HIS A 31 -6.68 -14.73 -3.91
N LEU A 32 -5.42 -14.83 -3.50
CA LEU A 32 -5.04 -15.33 -2.17
C LEU A 32 -5.53 -14.41 -1.03
N LEU A 33 -5.60 -13.10 -1.28
CA LEU A 33 -5.97 -12.09 -0.29
C LEU A 33 -7.46 -11.71 -0.34
N ASP A 34 -8.25 -12.37 -1.20
CA ASP A 34 -9.66 -12.05 -1.47
C ASP A 34 -9.87 -10.56 -1.83
N VAL A 35 -8.95 -10.03 -2.64
CA VAL A 35 -8.98 -8.65 -3.14
C VAL A 35 -9.72 -8.60 -4.48
N PRO A 36 -10.59 -7.59 -4.71
CA PRO A 36 -11.28 -7.43 -5.98
C PRO A 36 -10.33 -7.42 -7.18
N ALA A 37 -10.75 -8.02 -8.29
CA ALA A 37 -9.88 -8.19 -9.45
C ALA A 37 -9.49 -6.84 -10.08
N GLU A 38 -10.37 -5.85 -10.00
CA GLU A 38 -10.21 -4.47 -10.42
C GLU A 38 -9.24 -3.66 -9.54
N ALA A 39 -8.87 -4.16 -8.36
CA ALA A 39 -8.00 -3.44 -7.44
C ALA A 39 -6.63 -3.15 -8.08
N CYS A 40 -6.09 -1.95 -7.91
CA CYS A 40 -4.75 -1.61 -8.36
C CYS A 40 -3.73 -1.94 -7.25
N PHE A 41 -2.70 -2.73 -7.55
CA PHE A 41 -1.60 -2.93 -6.61
C PHE A 41 -0.69 -1.71 -6.59
N LEU A 42 -0.67 -0.98 -5.47
CA LEU A 42 0.15 0.23 -5.32
C LEU A 42 1.61 -0.11 -4.98
N GLY A 43 1.82 -1.19 -4.23
CA GLY A 43 3.16 -1.66 -3.89
C GLY A 43 3.28 -2.10 -2.44
N PHE A 44 4.53 -2.24 -2.01
CA PHE A 44 4.87 -2.50 -0.63
C PHE A 44 5.07 -1.19 0.12
N ALA A 45 4.67 -1.13 1.38
CA ALA A 45 4.95 -0.01 2.28
C ALA A 45 5.44 -0.53 3.63
N LEU A 46 5.95 0.36 4.48
CA LEU A 46 6.33 0.05 5.85
C LEU A 46 5.29 0.59 6.81
N ALA A 47 4.81 -0.27 7.71
CA ALA A 47 3.93 0.09 8.81
C ALA A 47 4.66 -0.11 10.14
N HIS A 48 4.66 0.91 10.98
CA HIS A 48 5.22 0.86 12.33
C HIS A 48 4.44 -0.16 13.16
N THR A 49 5.14 -1.10 13.81
CA THR A 49 4.52 -2.23 14.53
C THR A 49 3.72 -1.77 15.75
N GLY A 50 4.25 -0.79 16.50
CA GLY A 50 3.59 -0.23 17.68
C GLY A 50 2.37 0.67 17.40
N THR A 51 2.44 1.56 16.39
CA THR A 51 1.37 2.55 16.15
C THR A 51 0.47 2.21 14.97
N GLY A 52 0.94 1.40 14.02
CA GLY A 52 0.26 1.14 12.75
C GLY A 52 0.39 2.29 11.74
N ASP A 53 1.23 3.29 12.01
CA ASP A 53 1.50 4.39 11.09
C ASP A 53 2.38 3.96 9.93
N TYR A 54 2.23 4.63 8.79
CA TYR A 54 2.95 4.35 7.56
C TYR A 54 4.13 5.28 7.36
N LEU A 55 5.24 4.74 6.86
CA LEU A 55 6.42 5.52 6.51
C LEU A 55 6.12 6.38 5.28
N CYS A 56 6.19 7.70 5.45
CA CYS A 56 5.90 8.69 4.42
C CYS A 56 7.12 9.60 4.21
N LEU A 57 7.25 10.23 3.03
CA LEU A 57 8.22 11.30 2.86
C LEU A 57 7.82 12.55 3.66
N ALA A 58 8.80 13.19 4.30
CA ALA A 58 8.63 14.47 4.96
C ALA A 58 8.80 15.58 3.91
N PRO A 59 7.76 16.38 3.60
CA PRO A 59 7.84 17.37 2.53
C PRO A 59 8.81 18.53 2.80
N ASP A 60 9.22 18.79 4.05
CA ASP A 60 9.77 20.10 4.45
C ASP A 60 11.13 20.09 5.18
N ARG A 61 12.02 19.11 4.98
CA ARG A 61 13.35 19.15 5.65
C ARG A 61 14.54 18.93 4.71
N PRO A 62 15.39 19.95 4.49
CA PRO A 62 16.62 19.80 3.70
C PRO A 62 17.73 19.02 4.42
N HIS A 63 17.70 18.83 5.75
CA HIS A 63 18.88 18.30 6.47
C HIS A 63 18.64 17.35 7.66
N GLY A 64 17.47 16.70 7.78
CA GLY A 64 17.29 15.77 8.91
C GLY A 64 16.04 14.92 8.80
N SER A 65 16.24 13.67 8.39
CA SER A 65 15.25 12.62 8.10
C SER A 65 14.20 13.00 7.04
N LEU A 66 14.37 12.45 5.83
CA LEU A 66 13.41 12.57 4.72
C LEU A 66 12.09 11.85 4.97
N CYS A 67 11.92 11.19 6.12
CA CYS A 67 10.78 10.33 6.39
C CYS A 67 10.10 10.69 7.72
N ARG A 68 8.78 10.49 7.76
CA ARG A 68 7.94 10.58 8.97
C ARG A 68 6.94 9.43 9.01
N TRP A 69 6.43 9.13 10.19
CA TRP A 69 5.31 8.21 10.39
C TRP A 69 3.98 8.98 10.29
N SER A 70 2.97 8.38 9.65
CA SER A 70 1.64 8.98 9.46
C SER A 70 0.56 7.90 9.36
N ALA A 71 -0.60 8.13 9.97
CA ALA A 71 -1.74 7.20 9.91
C ALA A 71 -2.38 7.06 8.51
N ALA A 72 -1.96 7.89 7.55
CA ALA A 72 -2.53 7.98 6.20
C ALA A 72 -1.74 7.09 5.20
N PRO A 73 -2.25 5.89 4.82
CA PRO A 73 -1.54 4.96 3.93
C PRO A 73 -1.39 5.47 2.49
N ASP A 74 -2.25 6.39 2.04
CA ASP A 74 -2.17 7.04 0.73
C ASP A 74 -0.91 7.91 0.58
N LYS A 75 -0.30 8.33 1.70
CA LYS A 75 0.93 9.13 1.74
C LYS A 75 2.20 8.30 1.91
N ALA A 76 2.05 6.98 2.02
CA ALA A 76 3.16 6.08 2.26
C ALA A 76 4.14 6.08 1.09
N VAL A 77 5.41 5.78 1.40
CA VAL A 77 6.39 5.42 0.39
C VAL A 77 6.07 4.04 -0.15
N PHE A 78 5.79 3.95 -1.45
CA PHE A 78 5.52 2.69 -2.13
C PHE A 78 6.79 2.14 -2.79
N PHE A 79 7.25 1.00 -2.29
CA PHE A 79 8.30 0.21 -2.92
C PHE A 79 7.68 -0.68 -3.99
N ARG A 80 8.17 -0.59 -5.23
CA ARG A 80 7.64 -1.36 -6.38
C ARG A 80 8.15 -2.80 -6.44
N ASN A 81 9.18 -3.13 -5.66
CA ASN A 81 9.75 -4.48 -5.61
C ASN A 81 10.06 -4.88 -4.16
N TRP A 82 10.07 -6.20 -3.94
CA TRP A 82 10.27 -6.82 -2.63
C TRP A 82 11.64 -6.51 -2.03
N SER A 83 12.69 -6.51 -2.86
CA SER A 83 14.07 -6.27 -2.40
C SER A 83 14.25 -4.86 -1.81
N ALA A 84 13.66 -3.83 -2.42
CA ALA A 84 13.70 -2.47 -1.89
C ALA A 84 12.90 -2.34 -0.59
N ALA A 85 11.76 -3.03 -0.49
CA ALA A 85 10.97 -3.07 0.74
C ALA A 85 11.74 -3.74 1.88
N LEU A 86 12.41 -4.88 1.61
CA LEU A 86 13.28 -5.57 2.57
C LEU A 86 14.44 -4.70 3.06
N GLN A 87 15.13 -4.01 2.14
CA GLN A 87 16.22 -3.11 2.53
C GLN A 87 15.71 -1.96 3.41
N ALA A 88 14.55 -1.40 3.09
CA ALA A 88 13.96 -0.32 3.88
C ALA A 88 13.50 -0.80 5.27
N ALA A 89 12.95 -2.02 5.37
CA ALA A 89 12.56 -2.65 6.62
C ALA A 89 13.77 -3.01 7.48
N ALA A 90 14.87 -3.50 6.89
CA ALA A 90 16.10 -3.80 7.61
C ALA A 90 16.71 -2.57 8.30
N ALA A 91 16.51 -1.37 7.73
CA ALA A 91 16.93 -0.12 8.33
C ALA A 91 15.97 0.40 9.43
N ARG A 92 14.83 -0.27 9.64
CA ARG A 92 13.74 0.14 10.56
C ARG A 92 13.18 -1.09 11.28
N PRO A 93 13.86 -1.60 12.32
CA PRO A 93 13.42 -2.78 13.07
C PRO A 93 12.05 -2.62 13.72
N GLU A 94 11.56 -1.39 13.86
CA GLU A 94 10.22 -1.07 14.34
C GLU A 94 9.11 -1.22 13.30
N ALA A 95 9.40 -1.66 12.08
CA ALA A 95 8.46 -1.66 10.96
C ALA A 95 8.28 -3.03 10.29
N ASP A 96 7.03 -3.35 9.95
CA ASP A 96 6.66 -4.49 9.14
C ASP A 96 6.34 -4.05 7.69
N ILE A 97 6.58 -4.95 6.73
CA ILE A 97 6.18 -4.72 5.34
C ILE A 97 4.69 -5.03 5.19
N VAL A 98 3.99 -4.16 4.47
CA VAL A 98 2.58 -4.33 4.10
C VAL A 98 2.40 -4.19 2.60
N LEU A 99 1.39 -4.86 2.05
CA LEU A 99 0.88 -4.67 0.69
C LEU A 99 -0.28 -3.67 0.72
N ILE A 100 -0.32 -2.77 -0.25
CA ILE A 100 -1.40 -1.79 -0.40
C ILE A 100 -2.05 -1.96 -1.77
N PHE A 101 -3.36 -2.10 -1.77
CA PHE A 101 -4.21 -2.13 -2.96
C PHE A 101 -5.19 -0.96 -2.93
N ASP A 102 -5.39 -0.32 -4.07
CA ASP A 102 -6.41 0.69 -4.28
C ASP A 102 -7.64 0.05 -4.94
N ILE A 103 -8.82 0.22 -4.35
CA ILE A 103 -10.10 -0.23 -4.90
C ILE A 103 -10.99 0.93 -5.35
N GLY A 104 -10.42 2.13 -5.51
CA GLY A 104 -11.09 3.35 -5.96
C GLY A 104 -11.56 4.22 -4.79
N ASP A 105 -12.51 3.72 -4.00
CA ASP A 105 -13.07 4.43 -2.84
C ASP A 105 -12.30 4.19 -1.54
N ALA A 106 -11.39 3.22 -1.55
CA ALA A 106 -10.63 2.83 -0.38
C ALA A 106 -9.29 2.18 -0.73
N LEU A 107 -8.40 2.16 0.26
CA LEU A 107 -7.17 1.38 0.26
C LEU A 107 -7.34 0.15 1.14
N LEU A 108 -6.95 -1.01 0.62
CA LEU A 108 -6.85 -2.26 1.36
C LEU A 108 -5.38 -2.50 1.73
N VAL A 109 -5.14 -2.73 3.02
CA VAL A 109 -3.80 -2.98 3.56
C VAL A 109 -3.72 -4.39 4.15
N PHE A 110 -2.71 -5.13 3.72
CA PHE A 110 -2.41 -6.49 4.15
C PHE A 110 -0.97 -6.59 4.65
N PRO A 111 -0.70 -7.33 5.74
CA PRO A 111 0.66 -7.66 6.12
C PRO A 111 1.31 -8.55 5.07
N ALA A 112 2.57 -8.28 4.73
CA ALA A 112 3.37 -9.12 3.84
C ALA A 112 4.06 -10.20 4.68
N ARG A 113 3.48 -11.41 4.70
CA ARG A 113 3.96 -12.58 5.43
C ARG A 113 3.83 -13.82 4.56
#